data_AF-A0A2Y9P3V6-F1
#
_entry.id   AF-A0A2Y9P3V6-F1
#
_cell.length_a   1.000
_cell.length_b   1.000
_cell.length_c   1.000
_cell.angle_alpha   90.00
_cell.angle_beta   90.00
_cell.angle_gamma   90.00
#
_symmetry.space_group_name_H-M   'P 1'
#
loop_
_entity.id
_entity.type
_entity.pdbx_description
1 polymer ?
#
loop_
_entity_poly.entity_id
_entity_poly.type
_entity_poly.pdbx_seq_one_letter_code
_entity_poly.pdbx_strand_id
1 'polypeptide(L)'
;MFFDSTAILAGLAASVISKWRDNDAFSYGYVRAEVLAGFVNGLFLIFTAFFIFSEGVERALAPPDVHHERLLLVSILGFLVNLVGIFVFKHGGHGHSHGSGHGHSHSLFNGALDQAHGHGDHCHSHELKHGAAHSHDHAHGHGRFHSYDGPSLKETTGPSRQILQGVFLHILADTLGSIGVIVSAIMMQNFGLMIADPICSILIAMLIVVSVIPLLRESVGILMQRTPPLLENTLPQCYQRVQQLQGVYSLQEQHFWTLCSDVYVGTLKLVVAPDADARWILSQTHNIFTQAGVRQLYVQIDFAAM
;
A
#
# COMPACT_ATOMS: atom_id res chain seq x y z
N MET A 1 -19.59 10.25 21.04
CA MET A 1 -18.62 10.06 22.15
C MET A 1 -18.44 8.60 22.54
N PHE A 2 -19.42 7.93 23.16
CA PHE A 2 -19.27 6.51 23.56
C PHE A 2 -19.00 5.57 22.37
N PHE A 3 -19.76 5.70 21.28
CA PHE A 3 -19.56 4.90 20.07
C PHE A 3 -18.20 5.14 19.43
N ASP A 4 -17.77 6.40 19.32
CA ASP A 4 -16.46 6.77 18.73
C ASP A 4 -15.28 6.23 19.56
N SER A 5 -15.38 6.29 20.89
CA SER A 5 -14.35 5.72 21.78
C SER A 5 -14.30 4.20 21.70
N THR A 6 -15.45 3.54 21.62
CA THR A 6 -15.55 2.08 21.48
C THR A 6 -14.98 1.62 20.15
N ALA A 7 -15.24 2.37 19.08
CA ALA A 7 -14.68 2.14 17.75
C ALA A 7 -13.15 2.21 17.74
N ILE A 8 -12.56 3.25 18.34
CA ILE A 8 -11.10 3.40 18.45
C ILE A 8 -10.49 2.24 19.25
N LEU A 9 -11.11 1.88 20.38
CA LEU A 9 -10.64 0.78 21.21
C LEU A 9 -10.70 -0.56 20.45
N ALA A 10 -11.79 -0.82 19.73
CA ALA A 10 -11.97 -2.02 18.92
C ALA A 10 -10.95 -2.09 17.77
N GLY A 11 -10.67 -0.96 17.09
CA GLY A 11 -9.63 -0.87 16.07
C GLY A 11 -8.23 -1.15 16.61
N LEU A 12 -7.90 -0.58 17.78
CA LEU A 12 -6.62 -0.85 18.45
C LEU A 12 -6.50 -2.34 18.85
N ALA A 13 -7.55 -2.91 19.44
CA ALA A 13 -7.57 -4.32 19.81
C ALA A 13 -7.39 -5.22 18.58
N ALA A 14 -8.07 -4.90 17.46
CA ALA A 14 -7.92 -5.63 16.21
C ALA A 14 -6.50 -5.54 15.62
N SER A 15 -5.84 -4.38 15.72
CA SER A 15 -4.45 -4.21 15.31
C SER A 15 -3.46 -5.02 16.17
N VAL A 16 -3.79 -5.25 17.44
CA VAL A 16 -3.01 -6.16 18.30
C VAL A 16 -3.28 -7.62 17.93
N ILE A 17 -4.54 -7.98 17.72
CA ILE A 17 -4.96 -9.35 17.36
C ILE A 17 -4.39 -9.74 15.99
N SER A 18 -4.28 -8.83 15.02
CA SER A 18 -3.73 -9.13 13.70
C SER A 18 -2.25 -9.56 13.73
N LYS A 19 -1.54 -9.25 14.82
CA LYS A 19 -0.13 -9.66 15.05
C LYS A 19 -0.01 -11.01 15.75
N TRP A 20 -1.11 -11.63 16.17
CA TRP A 20 -1.05 -12.94 16.81
C TRP A 20 -0.63 -14.02 15.82
N ARG A 21 0.13 -15.00 16.34
CA ARG A 21 0.61 -16.15 15.56
C ARG A 21 -0.56 -17.01 15.07
N ASP A 22 -0.32 -17.72 13.99
CA ASP A 22 -1.21 -18.74 13.43
C ASP A 22 -1.46 -19.88 14.42
N ASN A 23 -2.63 -20.52 14.26
CA ASN A 23 -3.01 -21.70 15.02
C ASN A 23 -3.69 -22.72 14.08
N ASP A 24 -3.89 -23.95 14.57
CA ASP A 24 -4.44 -25.04 13.73
C ASP A 24 -5.85 -24.74 13.20
N ALA A 25 -6.60 -23.83 13.84
CA ALA A 25 -7.92 -23.40 13.39
C ALA A 25 -7.86 -22.28 12.31
N PHE A 26 -6.84 -21.42 12.35
CA PHE A 26 -6.64 -20.29 11.44
C PHE A 26 -5.25 -20.37 10.80
N SER A 27 -5.14 -21.13 9.71
CA SER A 27 -3.87 -21.41 9.03
C SER A 27 -3.19 -20.19 8.39
N TYR A 28 -3.95 -19.13 8.10
CA TYR A 28 -3.42 -17.83 7.66
C TYR A 28 -3.25 -16.82 8.81
N GLY A 29 -3.51 -17.23 10.05
CA GLY A 29 -3.53 -16.36 11.23
C GLY A 29 -4.70 -15.38 11.26
N TYR A 30 -4.58 -14.36 12.11
CA TYR A 30 -5.63 -13.38 12.38
C TYR A 30 -5.51 -12.10 11.54
N VAL A 31 -4.79 -12.17 10.41
CA VAL A 31 -4.41 -10.99 9.62
C VAL A 31 -5.64 -10.24 9.08
N ARG A 32 -6.77 -10.93 8.84
CA ARG A 32 -8.04 -10.32 8.41
C ARG A 32 -8.81 -9.60 9.52
N ALA A 33 -8.43 -9.76 10.79
CA ALA A 33 -9.13 -9.14 11.91
C ALA A 33 -9.12 -7.60 11.80
N GLU A 34 -8.06 -7.02 11.26
CA GLU A 34 -7.94 -5.59 11.01
C GLU A 34 -9.00 -5.08 10.01
N VAL A 35 -9.15 -5.78 8.88
CA VAL A 35 -10.16 -5.48 7.86
C VAL A 35 -11.58 -5.63 8.41
N LEU A 36 -11.81 -6.68 9.20
CA LEU A 36 -13.11 -6.91 9.84
C LEU A 36 -13.45 -5.81 10.84
N ALA A 37 -12.48 -5.36 11.65
CA ALA A 37 -12.69 -4.27 12.59
C ALA A 37 -12.94 -2.94 11.88
N GLY A 38 -12.21 -2.66 10.78
CA GLY A 38 -12.47 -1.51 9.92
C GLY A 38 -13.89 -1.53 9.32
N PHE A 39 -14.35 -2.69 8.85
CA PHE A 39 -15.71 -2.87 8.34
C PHE A 39 -16.77 -2.61 9.41
N VAL A 40 -16.63 -3.22 10.61
CA VAL A 40 -17.55 -3.02 11.74
C VAL A 40 -17.56 -1.57 12.18
N ASN A 41 -16.40 -0.92 12.25
CA ASN A 41 -16.30 0.51 12.55
C ASN A 41 -17.06 1.36 11.51
N GLY A 42 -16.91 1.07 10.22
CA GLY A 42 -17.66 1.74 9.17
C GLY A 42 -19.19 1.62 9.34
N LEU A 43 -19.69 0.46 9.77
CA LEU A 43 -21.12 0.29 10.08
C LEU A 43 -21.57 1.14 11.27
N PHE A 44 -20.76 1.23 12.34
CA PHE A 44 -21.05 2.11 13.46
C PHE A 44 -21.04 3.58 13.04
N LEU A 45 -20.14 4.01 12.16
CA LEU A 45 -20.12 5.39 11.67
C LEU A 45 -21.37 5.73 10.85
N ILE A 46 -21.87 4.81 10.02
CA ILE A 46 -23.17 5.00 9.32
C ILE A 46 -24.30 5.12 10.34
N PHE A 47 -24.32 4.26 11.35
CA PHE A 47 -25.34 4.31 12.39
C PHE A 47 -25.32 5.63 13.16
N THR A 48 -24.14 6.10 13.58
CA THR A 48 -23.94 7.40 14.24
C THR A 48 -24.35 8.55 13.33
N ALA A 49 -23.98 8.51 12.04
CA ALA A 49 -24.36 9.55 11.08
C ALA A 49 -25.88 9.65 10.90
N PHE A 50 -26.59 8.51 10.86
CA PHE A 50 -28.05 8.48 10.82
C PHE A 50 -28.67 9.13 12.06
N PHE A 51 -28.12 8.86 13.25
CA PHE A 51 -28.60 9.47 14.49
C PHE A 51 -28.38 10.99 14.50
N ILE A 52 -27.18 11.45 14.12
CA ILE A 52 -26.86 12.89 14.01
C ILE A 52 -27.79 13.58 13.00
N PHE A 53 -28.04 12.94 11.85
CA PHE A 53 -28.96 13.45 10.84
C PHE A 53 -30.39 13.59 11.40
N SER A 54 -30.90 12.54 12.06
CA SER A 54 -32.24 12.57 12.67
C SER A 54 -32.37 13.67 13.72
N GLU A 55 -31.37 13.80 14.59
CA GLU A 55 -31.34 14.83 15.63
C GLU A 55 -31.26 16.25 15.02
N GLY A 56 -30.48 16.41 13.94
CA GLY A 56 -30.42 17.66 13.18
C GLY A 56 -31.76 18.04 12.55
N VAL A 57 -32.49 17.09 11.98
CA VAL A 57 -33.83 17.32 11.41
C VAL A 57 -34.84 17.68 12.51
N GLU A 58 -34.80 16.99 13.66
CA GLU A 58 -35.69 17.29 14.79
C GLU A 58 -35.47 18.72 15.31
N ARG A 59 -34.21 19.13 15.49
CA ARG A 59 -33.86 20.50 15.91
C ARG A 59 -34.24 21.57 14.87
N ALA A 60 -34.27 21.23 13.58
CA ALA A 60 -34.74 22.13 12.53
C ALA A 60 -36.25 22.41 12.64
N LEU A 61 -37.03 21.42 13.10
CA LEU A 61 -38.49 21.50 13.19
C LEU A 61 -38.97 22.06 14.53
N ALA A 62 -38.30 21.73 15.63
CA ALA A 62 -38.61 22.20 16.97
C ALA A 62 -37.32 22.66 17.67
N PRO A 63 -36.91 23.93 17.53
CA PRO A 63 -35.65 24.42 18.10
C PRO A 63 -35.74 24.44 19.64
N PRO A 64 -34.92 23.63 20.35
CA PRO A 64 -34.86 23.67 21.80
C PRO A 64 -33.90 24.79 22.28
N ASP A 65 -34.15 25.36 23.46
CA ASP A 65 -33.23 26.33 24.08
C ASP A 65 -31.94 25.65 24.58
N VAL A 66 -30.85 25.76 23.81
CA VAL A 66 -29.57 25.11 24.12
C VAL A 66 -28.59 26.09 24.80
N HIS A 67 -27.87 25.63 25.82
CA HIS A 67 -26.83 26.41 26.50
C HIS A 67 -25.54 26.46 25.65
N HIS A 68 -25.36 27.57 24.93
CA HIS A 68 -24.32 27.82 23.92
C HIS A 68 -22.85 27.63 24.39
N GLU A 69 -22.55 27.78 25.68
CA GLU A 69 -21.18 27.78 26.19
C GLU A 69 -20.51 26.39 26.16
N ARG A 70 -21.29 25.32 26.37
CA ARG A 70 -20.75 23.95 26.39
C ARG A 70 -20.43 23.43 24.99
N LEU A 71 -21.18 23.89 23.98
CA LEU A 71 -20.99 23.49 22.58
C LEU A 71 -19.65 23.99 22.02
N LEU A 72 -19.31 25.25 22.30
CA LEU A 72 -18.09 25.88 21.78
C LEU A 72 -16.83 25.17 22.31
N LEU A 73 -16.78 24.88 23.61
CA LEU A 73 -15.63 24.19 24.23
C LEU A 73 -15.43 22.78 23.62
N VAL A 74 -16.51 22.01 23.48
CA VAL A 74 -16.45 20.66 22.90
C VAL A 74 -15.97 20.70 21.45
N SER A 75 -16.40 21.67 20.65
CA SER A 75 -15.96 21.81 19.26
C SER A 75 -14.49 22.22 19.13
N ILE A 76 -13.98 23.12 19.97
CA ILE A 76 -12.55 23.48 19.99
C ILE A 76 -11.72 22.25 20.34
N LEU A 77 -12.14 21.48 21.33
CA LEU A 77 -11.40 20.29 21.77
C LEU A 77 -11.41 19.21 20.67
N GLY A 78 -12.54 19.00 20.01
CA GLY A 78 -12.65 18.11 18.84
C GLY A 78 -11.79 18.57 17.66
N PHE A 79 -11.76 19.87 17.37
CA PHE A 79 -10.90 20.45 16.33
C PHE A 79 -9.41 20.19 16.62
N LEU A 80 -8.96 20.36 17.87
CA LEU A 80 -7.58 20.07 18.27
C LEU A 80 -7.23 18.59 18.09
N VAL A 81 -8.12 17.68 18.45
CA VAL A 81 -7.93 16.24 18.22
C VAL A 81 -7.75 15.93 16.74
N ASN A 82 -8.60 16.50 15.86
CA ASN A 82 -8.48 16.32 14.41
C ASN A 82 -7.16 16.91 13.87
N LEU A 83 -6.71 18.05 14.40
CA LEU A 83 -5.43 18.67 14.02
C LEU A 83 -4.23 17.79 14.42
N VAL A 84 -4.25 17.22 15.62
CA VAL A 84 -3.23 16.27 16.08
C VAL A 84 -3.22 15.03 15.18
N GLY A 85 -4.40 14.53 14.78
CA GLY A 85 -4.53 13.44 13.81
C GLY A 85 -3.83 13.74 12.49
N ILE A 86 -4.06 14.91 11.90
CA ILE A 86 -3.36 15.36 10.68
C ILE A 86 -1.86 15.45 10.89
N PHE A 87 -1.42 16.02 12.01
CA PHE A 87 0.00 16.22 12.31
C PHE A 87 0.74 14.89 12.45
N VAL A 88 0.16 13.94 13.18
CA VAL A 88 0.70 12.58 13.34
C VAL A 88 0.73 11.85 12.00
N PHE A 89 -0.31 11.99 11.17
CA PHE A 89 -0.34 11.37 9.85
C PHE A 89 0.70 11.95 8.88
N LYS A 90 0.92 13.27 8.91
CA LYS A 90 1.94 13.95 8.10
C LYS A 90 3.37 13.65 8.57
N HIS A 91 3.60 13.49 9.87
CA HIS A 91 4.93 13.23 10.42
C HIS A 91 5.26 11.73 10.55
N GLY A 92 4.26 10.85 10.66
CA GLY A 92 4.45 9.39 10.74
C GLY A 92 4.84 8.71 9.43
N GLY A 93 4.75 9.42 8.30
CA GLY A 93 5.23 8.95 6.99
C GLY A 93 6.75 9.06 6.77
N HIS A 94 7.52 9.54 7.76
CA HIS A 94 8.97 9.64 7.71
C HIS A 94 9.62 8.90 8.88
N GLY A 95 9.75 7.58 8.76
CA GLY A 95 10.38 6.71 9.75
C GLY A 95 11.54 5.90 9.17
N HIS A 96 12.73 6.50 9.16
CA HIS A 96 14.06 5.89 9.36
C HIS A 96 14.52 4.73 8.45
N SER A 97 15.16 5.06 7.33
CA SER A 97 16.18 4.18 6.74
C SER A 97 17.43 4.25 7.60
N HIS A 98 17.63 3.26 8.48
CA HIS A 98 18.93 3.07 9.11
C HIS A 98 19.97 2.81 8.01
N GLY A 99 20.96 3.70 7.94
CA GLY A 99 22.16 3.48 7.13
C GLY A 99 22.91 2.27 7.66
N SER A 100 22.75 1.13 7.00
CA SER A 100 23.68 0.02 7.11
C SER A 100 24.78 0.26 6.10
N GLY A 101 25.97 0.61 6.60
CA GLY A 101 27.16 0.84 5.78
C GLY A 101 27.47 -0.39 4.95
N HIS A 102 27.42 -0.24 3.62
CA HIS A 102 27.93 -1.23 2.70
C HIS A 102 29.40 -0.92 2.42
N GLY A 103 30.29 -1.62 3.11
CA GLY A 103 31.67 -1.79 2.66
C GLY A 103 31.65 -2.68 1.42
N HIS A 104 32.12 -2.15 0.30
CA HIS A 104 32.34 -2.91 -0.92
C HIS A 104 33.79 -3.41 -0.93
N SER A 105 33.99 -4.68 -0.60
CA SER A 105 35.22 -5.40 -0.93
C SER A 105 34.98 -6.20 -2.21
N HIS A 106 35.80 -5.90 -3.22
CA HIS A 106 35.89 -6.68 -4.45
C HIS A 106 36.62 -8.00 -4.17
N SER A 107 36.13 -9.10 -4.74
CA SER A 107 37.00 -10.19 -5.14
C SER A 107 36.38 -10.97 -6.29
N LEU A 108 37.10 -10.90 -7.40
CA LEU A 108 36.99 -11.72 -8.59
C LEU A 108 37.20 -13.21 -8.27
N PHE A 109 36.53 -14.05 -9.06
CA PHE A 109 37.02 -15.31 -9.61
C PHE A 109 37.39 -16.44 -8.65
N ASN A 110 36.73 -17.58 -8.78
CA ASN A 110 37.26 -18.84 -8.26
C ASN A 110 37.03 -19.96 -9.28
N GLY A 111 38.11 -20.64 -9.65
CA GLY A 111 38.05 -21.88 -10.43
C GLY A 111 39.30 -22.20 -11.23
N ALA A 112 40.44 -22.45 -10.58
CA ALA A 112 41.36 -23.56 -10.89
C ALA A 112 42.72 -23.42 -10.18
N LEU A 113 43.04 -24.45 -9.39
CA LEU A 113 44.29 -25.22 -9.37
C LEU A 113 45.65 -24.57 -8.99
N ASP A 114 46.25 -25.19 -7.97
CA ASP A 114 47.68 -25.43 -7.67
C ASP A 114 48.68 -24.32 -7.28
N GLN A 115 49.50 -24.75 -6.29
CA GLN A 115 50.93 -24.51 -6.10
C GLN A 115 51.39 -23.41 -5.12
N ALA A 116 52.32 -23.84 -4.26
CA ALA A 116 52.98 -23.16 -3.16
C ALA A 116 54.18 -22.27 -3.58
N HIS A 117 54.78 -21.63 -2.55
CA HIS A 117 56.01 -20.81 -2.51
C HIS A 117 55.80 -19.33 -2.87
N GLY A 118 56.45 -18.32 -2.27
CA GLY A 118 57.63 -18.20 -1.41
C GLY A 118 58.12 -16.74 -1.59
N HIS A 119 58.65 -16.12 -0.54
CA HIS A 119 59.05 -14.69 -0.49
C HIS A 119 60.02 -14.24 -1.59
N GLY A 120 59.95 -12.95 -1.96
CA GLY A 120 61.00 -12.27 -2.71
C GLY A 120 60.70 -10.80 -2.95
N ASP A 121 61.54 -9.94 -2.36
CA ASP A 121 61.64 -8.50 -2.63
C ASP A 121 61.78 -8.17 -4.13
N HIS A 122 61.33 -6.97 -4.53
CA HIS A 122 62.17 -5.92 -5.12
C HIS A 122 61.36 -4.85 -5.88
N CYS A 123 61.61 -3.60 -5.48
CA CYS A 123 61.30 -2.36 -6.19
C CYS A 123 62.15 -2.21 -7.45
N HIS A 124 61.58 -1.62 -8.52
CA HIS A 124 62.32 -0.76 -9.44
C HIS A 124 61.44 0.37 -10.01
N SER A 125 61.87 1.60 -9.74
CA SER A 125 61.56 2.82 -10.48
C SER A 125 62.29 2.83 -11.82
N HIS A 126 61.70 3.41 -12.88
CA HIS A 126 62.45 4.24 -13.84
C HIS A 126 61.52 5.15 -14.64
N GLU A 127 61.88 6.43 -14.62
CA GLU A 127 61.45 7.53 -15.47
C GLU A 127 62.22 7.48 -16.79
N LEU A 128 61.61 7.79 -17.95
CA LEU A 128 62.26 8.46 -19.10
C LEU A 128 61.28 8.79 -20.25
N LYS A 129 61.55 9.95 -20.86
CA LYS A 129 60.86 10.68 -21.94
C LYS A 129 61.12 10.12 -23.37
N HIS A 130 60.44 10.77 -24.33
CA HIS A 130 60.53 10.76 -25.81
C HIS A 130 59.48 9.84 -26.45
N GLY A 131 58.72 10.20 -27.49
CA GLY A 131 58.83 11.25 -28.50
C GLY A 131 58.45 10.62 -29.86
N ALA A 132 57.68 11.35 -30.68
CA ALA A 132 57.35 11.06 -32.08
C ALA A 132 56.22 10.07 -32.42
N ALA A 133 55.43 10.51 -33.40
CA ALA A 133 54.22 9.91 -33.94
C ALA A 133 54.51 8.78 -34.93
N HIS A 134 53.66 7.75 -34.95
CA HIS A 134 53.42 6.93 -36.14
C HIS A 134 51.94 6.52 -36.21
N SER A 135 51.33 6.91 -37.32
CA SER A 135 50.03 6.53 -37.84
C SER A 135 50.05 5.10 -38.39
N HIS A 136 49.12 4.24 -37.96
CA HIS A 136 48.71 3.08 -38.75
C HIS A 136 47.20 2.88 -38.62
N ASP A 137 46.53 3.04 -39.77
CA ASP A 137 45.17 2.62 -40.04
C ASP A 137 45.02 1.11 -39.88
N HIS A 138 44.04 0.68 -39.09
CA HIS A 138 43.36 -0.60 -39.30
C HIS A 138 41.87 -0.44 -39.03
N ALA A 139 41.11 -0.45 -40.13
CA ALA A 139 39.66 -0.50 -40.14
C ALA A 139 39.19 -1.93 -39.81
N HIS A 140 38.45 -2.07 -38.71
CA HIS A 140 37.47 -3.15 -38.55
C HIS A 140 36.18 -2.57 -38.00
N GLY A 141 35.15 -2.60 -38.84
CA GLY A 141 33.81 -2.13 -38.52
C GLY A 141 33.13 -3.06 -37.52
N HIS A 142 32.87 -2.54 -36.33
CA HIS A 142 31.89 -3.11 -35.42
C HIS A 142 30.57 -2.36 -35.58
N GLY A 143 29.52 -3.13 -35.88
CA GLY A 143 28.14 -2.65 -35.92
C GLY A 143 27.78 -1.94 -34.63
N ARG A 144 27.37 -0.69 -34.78
CA ARG A 144 26.95 0.21 -33.71
C ARG A 144 25.65 -0.30 -33.11
N PHE A 145 25.73 -1.04 -32.00
CA PHE A 145 24.58 -1.22 -31.12
C PHE A 145 24.32 0.11 -30.42
N HIS A 146 23.25 0.78 -30.82
CA HIS A 146 22.80 2.01 -30.18
C HIS A 146 22.25 1.68 -28.78
N SER A 147 23.09 1.84 -27.76
CA SER A 147 22.63 2.07 -26.39
C SER A 147 21.94 3.43 -26.36
N TYR A 148 20.62 3.42 -26.36
CA TYR A 148 19.83 4.60 -26.03
C TYR A 148 19.94 4.85 -24.53
N ASP A 149 20.75 5.83 -24.17
CA ASP A 149 20.67 6.52 -22.89
C ASP A 149 19.50 7.52 -22.92
N GLY A 150 18.54 7.31 -22.01
CA GLY A 150 17.57 8.29 -21.56
C GLY A 150 16.09 7.92 -21.84
N PRO A 151 15.12 8.35 -21.00
CA PRO A 151 15.23 9.05 -19.71
C PRO A 151 14.74 8.19 -18.53
N SER A 152 15.19 8.58 -17.33
CA SER A 152 14.65 8.21 -16.02
C SER A 152 13.12 8.04 -16.05
N LEU A 153 12.66 6.79 -16.11
CA LEU A 153 11.25 6.43 -16.05
C LEU A 153 10.84 6.39 -14.59
N LYS A 154 10.22 7.51 -14.19
CA LYS A 154 9.12 7.64 -13.24
C LYS A 154 9.29 6.88 -11.93
N GLU A 155 9.54 7.68 -10.90
CA GLU A 155 8.97 7.49 -9.56
C GLU A 155 7.75 6.57 -9.61
N THR A 156 7.91 5.39 -9.03
CA THR A 156 6.85 4.46 -8.67
C THR A 156 5.91 5.17 -7.71
N THR A 157 4.98 5.90 -8.29
CA THR A 157 3.86 6.54 -7.61
C THR A 157 2.90 5.44 -7.21
N GLY A 158 3.21 4.81 -6.07
CA GLY A 158 2.48 3.70 -5.50
C GLY A 158 1.01 4.03 -5.19
N PRO A 159 0.19 2.99 -5.00
CA PRO A 159 -1.25 3.07 -4.71
C PRO A 159 -1.56 3.69 -3.35
N SER A 160 -0.53 4.00 -2.57
CA SER A 160 -0.58 4.93 -1.47
C SER A 160 -1.45 6.13 -1.85
N ARG A 161 -1.42 6.65 -3.08
CA ARG A 161 -2.27 7.79 -3.45
C ARG A 161 -3.77 7.57 -3.26
N GLN A 162 -4.37 6.41 -3.54
CA GLN A 162 -5.84 6.27 -3.45
C GLN A 162 -6.32 6.03 -2.01
N ILE A 163 -5.63 5.16 -1.27
CA ILE A 163 -5.94 4.94 0.16
C ILE A 163 -5.57 6.19 0.97
N LEU A 164 -4.41 6.81 0.71
CA LEU A 164 -4.01 8.07 1.32
C LEU A 164 -4.92 9.22 0.89
N GLN A 165 -5.41 9.26 -0.37
CA GLN A 165 -6.41 10.26 -0.78
C GLN A 165 -7.74 10.03 -0.07
N GLY A 166 -8.19 8.78 0.08
CA GLY A 166 -9.42 8.44 0.81
C GLY A 166 -9.32 8.83 2.28
N VAL A 167 -8.22 8.47 2.95
CA VAL A 167 -7.93 8.86 4.33
C VAL A 167 -7.73 10.38 4.47
N PHE A 168 -7.07 11.03 3.51
CA PHE A 168 -6.90 12.48 3.50
C PHE A 168 -8.23 13.23 3.31
N LEU A 169 -9.07 12.78 2.37
CA LEU A 169 -10.40 13.36 2.15
C LEU A 169 -11.30 13.15 3.38
N HIS A 170 -11.17 12.00 4.05
CA HIS A 170 -11.85 11.71 5.29
C HIS A 170 -11.45 12.67 6.41
N ILE A 171 -10.14 12.82 6.65
CA ILE A 171 -9.63 13.74 7.68
C ILE A 171 -9.96 15.20 7.33
N LEU A 172 -9.97 15.55 6.04
CA LEU A 172 -10.42 16.86 5.58
C LEU A 172 -11.90 17.09 5.88
N ALA A 173 -12.76 16.08 5.68
CA ALA A 173 -14.17 16.16 6.01
C ALA A 173 -14.39 16.34 7.52
N ASP A 174 -13.64 15.63 8.36
CA ASP A 174 -13.73 15.75 9.81
C ASP A 174 -13.26 17.12 10.31
N THR A 175 -12.19 17.66 9.73
CA THR A 175 -11.73 19.03 10.04
C THR A 175 -12.73 20.10 9.59
N LEU A 176 -13.25 20.00 8.36
CA LEU A 176 -14.29 20.89 7.86
C LEU A 176 -15.56 20.83 8.72
N GLY A 177 -15.93 19.64 9.20
CA GLY A 177 -17.03 19.44 10.14
C GLY A 177 -16.81 20.21 11.43
N SER A 178 -15.65 20.05 12.07
CA SER A 178 -15.32 20.78 13.30
C SER A 178 -15.29 22.31 13.14
N ILE A 179 -14.80 22.83 11.99
CA ILE A 179 -14.87 24.26 11.66
C ILE A 179 -16.33 24.71 11.49
N GLY A 180 -17.14 23.90 10.81
CA GLY A 180 -18.57 24.17 10.62
C GLY A 180 -19.31 24.35 11.94
N VAL A 181 -19.06 23.48 12.93
CA VAL A 181 -19.71 23.60 14.25
C VAL A 181 -19.26 24.85 14.99
N ILE A 182 -17.98 25.21 14.91
CA ILE A 182 -17.45 26.44 15.54
C ILE A 182 -18.11 27.68 14.92
N VAL A 183 -18.19 27.75 13.59
CA VAL A 183 -18.85 28.87 12.88
C VAL A 183 -20.33 28.93 13.23
N SER A 184 -21.02 27.79 13.29
CA SER A 184 -22.42 27.70 13.70
C SER A 184 -22.64 28.24 15.12
N ALA A 185 -21.80 27.84 16.08
CA ALA A 185 -21.87 28.30 17.46
C ALA A 185 -21.66 29.83 17.58
N ILE A 186 -20.73 30.40 16.81
CA ILE A 186 -20.50 31.86 16.76
C ILE A 186 -21.70 32.58 16.14
N MET A 187 -22.27 32.04 15.06
CA MET A 187 -23.47 32.62 14.42
C MET A 187 -24.69 32.60 15.35
N MET A 188 -24.84 31.56 16.17
CA MET A 188 -25.91 31.50 17.18
C MET A 188 -25.72 32.57 18.27
N GLN A 189 -24.49 32.75 18.77
CA GLN A 189 -24.20 33.74 19.83
C GLN A 189 -24.35 35.19 19.36
N ASN A 190 -23.94 35.50 18.12
CA ASN A 190 -23.93 36.89 17.61
C ASN A 190 -25.22 37.29 16.90
N PHE A 191 -25.88 36.37 16.17
CA PHE A 191 -27.01 36.67 15.29
C PHE A 191 -28.32 35.98 15.69
N GLY A 192 -28.33 35.12 16.71
CA GLY A 192 -29.52 34.38 17.15
C GLY A 192 -30.04 33.37 16.12
N LEU A 193 -29.22 33.00 15.13
CA LEU A 193 -29.59 32.08 14.05
C LEU A 193 -29.60 30.63 14.54
N MET A 194 -30.66 30.26 15.24
CA MET A 194 -30.91 28.90 15.78
C MET A 194 -30.92 27.80 14.70
N ILE A 195 -31.14 28.16 13.44
CA ILE A 195 -31.18 27.24 12.29
C ILE A 195 -29.77 26.82 11.83
N ALA A 196 -28.71 27.53 12.24
CA ALA A 196 -27.34 27.23 11.83
C ALA A 196 -26.85 25.85 12.33
N ASP A 197 -27.21 25.44 13.56
CA ASP A 197 -26.81 24.16 14.14
C ASP A 197 -27.44 22.94 13.43
N PRO A 198 -28.75 22.92 13.14
CA PRO A 198 -29.38 21.89 12.33
C PRO A 198 -28.75 21.72 10.94
N ILE A 199 -28.50 22.82 10.22
CA ILE A 199 -27.88 22.77 8.88
C ILE A 199 -26.47 22.18 8.97
N CYS A 200 -25.69 22.61 9.97
CA CYS A 200 -24.35 22.11 10.18
C CYS A 200 -24.34 20.61 10.51
N SER A 201 -25.25 20.15 11.38
CA SER A 201 -25.38 18.74 11.77
C SER A 201 -25.75 17.84 10.60
N ILE A 202 -26.70 18.27 9.76
CA ILE A 202 -27.10 17.55 8.54
C ILE A 202 -25.92 17.45 7.56
N LEU A 203 -25.19 18.55 7.37
CA LEU A 203 -24.02 18.60 6.48
C LEU A 203 -22.94 17.63 6.97
N ILE A 204 -22.63 17.63 8.27
CA ILE A 204 -21.64 16.72 8.87
C ILE A 204 -22.07 15.26 8.70
N ALA A 205 -23.33 14.92 8.97
CA ALA A 205 -23.83 13.56 8.78
C ALA A 205 -23.68 13.09 7.32
N MET A 206 -23.98 13.95 6.34
CA MET A 206 -23.78 13.63 4.92
C MET A 206 -22.31 13.43 4.57
N LEU A 207 -21.41 14.26 5.10
CA LEU A 207 -19.97 14.12 4.91
C LEU A 207 -19.44 12.79 5.48
N ILE A 208 -19.90 12.40 6.67
CA ILE A 208 -19.53 11.11 7.28
C ILE A 208 -19.95 9.96 6.37
N VAL A 209 -21.20 9.96 5.88
CA VAL A 209 -21.71 8.89 4.99
C VAL A 209 -20.89 8.82 3.70
N VAL A 210 -20.65 9.94 3.03
CA VAL A 210 -19.83 10.00 1.80
C VAL A 210 -18.41 9.47 2.05
N SER A 211 -17.84 9.77 3.22
CA SER A 211 -16.50 9.33 3.60
C SER A 211 -16.42 7.83 3.94
N VAL A 212 -17.48 7.26 4.52
CA VAL A 212 -17.48 5.86 4.97
C VAL A 212 -17.77 4.87 3.85
N ILE A 213 -18.57 5.26 2.85
CA ILE A 213 -18.89 4.41 1.69
C ILE A 213 -17.64 3.82 1.00
N PRO A 214 -16.59 4.59 0.63
CA PRO A 214 -15.40 4.02 0.00
C PRO A 214 -14.66 3.04 0.92
N LEU A 215 -14.56 3.34 2.22
CA LEU A 215 -13.91 2.48 3.22
C LEU A 215 -14.64 1.14 3.38
N LEU A 216 -15.98 1.17 3.42
CA LEU A 216 -16.79 -0.05 3.46
C LEU A 216 -16.66 -0.86 2.18
N ARG A 217 -16.69 -0.21 1.01
CA ARG A 217 -16.54 -0.90 -0.28
C ARG A 217 -15.18 -1.61 -0.39
N GLU A 218 -14.12 -0.98 0.10
CA GLU A 218 -12.79 -1.57 0.13
C GLU A 218 -12.72 -2.76 1.09
N SER A 219 -13.23 -2.60 2.30
CA SER A 219 -13.26 -3.67 3.32
C SER A 219 -14.07 -4.87 2.84
N VAL A 220 -15.26 -4.64 2.27
CA VAL A 220 -16.09 -5.68 1.66
C VAL A 220 -15.36 -6.34 0.49
N GLY A 221 -14.65 -5.58 -0.34
CA GLY A 221 -13.85 -6.12 -1.43
C GLY A 221 -12.79 -7.11 -0.95
N ILE A 222 -12.07 -6.78 0.12
CA ILE A 222 -11.06 -7.69 0.70
C ILE A 222 -11.73 -8.92 1.31
N LEU A 223 -12.85 -8.76 2.04
CA LEU A 223 -13.60 -9.88 2.61
C LEU A 223 -14.19 -10.80 1.53
N MET A 224 -14.59 -10.25 0.39
CA MET A 224 -15.06 -10.99 -0.79
C MET A 224 -13.92 -11.57 -1.63
N GLN A 225 -12.67 -11.50 -1.19
CA GLN A 225 -11.50 -12.02 -1.91
C GLN A 225 -11.34 -11.40 -3.31
N ARG A 226 -11.67 -10.11 -3.46
CA ARG A 226 -11.53 -9.39 -4.72
C ARG A 226 -10.08 -9.39 -5.19
N THR A 227 -9.90 -9.50 -6.51
CA THR A 227 -8.61 -9.30 -7.16
C THR A 227 -8.01 -7.94 -6.78
N PRO A 228 -6.74 -7.88 -6.35
CA PRO A 228 -6.13 -6.63 -5.96
C PRO A 228 -6.11 -5.64 -7.13
N PRO A 229 -6.66 -4.42 -6.99
CA PRO A 229 -6.70 -3.44 -8.08
C PRO A 229 -5.31 -3.03 -8.55
N LEU A 230 -4.30 -3.14 -7.67
CA LEU A 230 -2.90 -2.90 -8.01
C LEU A 230 -2.34 -3.90 -9.03
N LEU A 231 -2.78 -5.16 -8.91
CA LEU A 231 -2.35 -6.24 -9.76
C LEU A 231 -3.19 -6.36 -11.03
N GLU A 232 -4.38 -5.78 -11.07
CA GLU A 232 -5.30 -5.86 -12.22
C GLU A 232 -4.62 -5.46 -13.55
N ASN A 233 -3.76 -4.44 -13.54
CA ASN A 233 -3.04 -4.00 -14.74
C ASN A 233 -1.75 -4.78 -15.02
N THR A 234 -1.12 -5.37 -13.99
CA THR A 234 0.17 -6.08 -14.13
C THR A 234 0.01 -7.58 -14.36
N LEU A 235 -1.11 -8.17 -13.91
CA LEU A 235 -1.43 -9.59 -14.08
C LEU A 235 -1.45 -10.02 -15.56
N PRO A 236 -2.06 -9.29 -16.50
CA PRO A 236 -2.01 -9.67 -17.92
C PRO A 236 -0.58 -9.78 -18.46
N GLN A 237 0.31 -8.88 -18.04
CA GLN A 237 1.72 -8.91 -18.44
C GLN A 237 2.45 -10.12 -17.82
N CYS A 238 2.13 -10.47 -16.58
CA CYS A 238 2.67 -11.65 -15.91
C CYS A 238 2.22 -12.94 -16.62
N TYR A 239 0.93 -13.05 -16.98
CA TYR A 239 0.41 -14.19 -17.72
C TYR A 239 1.09 -14.35 -19.07
N GLN A 240 1.29 -13.25 -19.81
CA GLN A 240 2.02 -13.28 -21.07
C GLN A 240 3.46 -13.75 -20.91
N ARG A 241 4.19 -13.27 -19.90
CA ARG A 241 5.57 -13.72 -19.63
C ARG A 241 5.65 -15.19 -19.27
N VAL A 242 4.70 -15.70 -18.48
CA VAL A 242 4.65 -17.12 -18.11
C VAL A 242 4.31 -17.99 -19.31
N GLN A 243 3.39 -17.56 -20.17
CA GLN A 243 3.06 -18.25 -21.43
C GLN A 243 4.22 -18.28 -22.43
N GLN A 244 5.18 -17.35 -22.34
CA GLN A 244 6.37 -17.31 -23.19
C GLN A 244 7.50 -18.23 -22.71
N LEU A 245 7.38 -18.85 -21.52
CA LEU A 245 8.36 -19.80 -21.04
C LEU A 245 8.36 -21.06 -21.90
N GLN A 246 9.56 -21.56 -22.22
CA GLN A 246 9.70 -22.80 -23.00
C GLN A 246 9.07 -23.97 -22.24
N GLY A 247 8.23 -24.74 -22.93
CA GLY A 247 7.52 -25.88 -22.36
C GLY A 247 6.21 -25.56 -21.65
N VAL A 248 5.74 -24.30 -21.60
CA VAL A 248 4.40 -23.96 -21.10
C VAL A 248 3.40 -23.90 -22.25
N TYR A 249 2.35 -24.72 -22.20
CA TYR A 249 1.29 -24.73 -23.21
C TYR A 249 0.12 -23.81 -22.88
N SER A 250 -0.36 -23.85 -21.63
CA SER A 250 -1.48 -23.01 -21.20
C SER A 250 -1.43 -22.70 -19.72
N LEU A 251 -2.02 -21.55 -19.38
CA LEU A 251 -2.25 -21.10 -18.01
C LEU A 251 -3.75 -21.17 -17.74
N GLN A 252 -4.14 -21.83 -16.65
CA GLN A 252 -5.52 -22.12 -16.28
C GLN A 252 -5.78 -21.74 -14.81
N GLU A 253 -7.05 -21.59 -14.45
CA GLU A 253 -7.53 -21.46 -13.06
C GLU A 253 -6.78 -20.40 -12.22
N GLN A 254 -6.49 -19.25 -12.82
CA GLN A 254 -5.86 -18.14 -12.11
C GLN A 254 -6.82 -17.48 -11.13
N HIS A 255 -6.47 -17.51 -9.85
CA HIS A 255 -7.20 -16.82 -8.78
C HIS A 255 -6.20 -16.00 -7.98
N PHE A 256 -6.46 -14.70 -7.87
CA PHE A 256 -5.64 -13.78 -7.08
C PHE A 256 -6.56 -12.99 -6.16
N TRP A 257 -6.17 -12.86 -4.90
CA TRP A 257 -6.95 -12.14 -3.91
C TRP A 257 -6.06 -11.40 -2.92
N THR A 258 -6.62 -10.37 -2.29
CA THR A 258 -5.99 -9.68 -1.17
C THR A 258 -6.28 -10.44 0.13
N LEU A 259 -5.24 -10.86 0.85
CA LEU A 259 -5.41 -11.50 2.16
C LEU A 259 -5.64 -10.46 3.27
N CYS A 260 -4.79 -9.44 3.32
CA CYS A 260 -4.88 -8.24 4.15
C CYS A 260 -4.04 -7.13 3.49
N SER A 261 -4.13 -5.89 3.99
CA SER A 261 -3.38 -4.72 3.52
C SER A 261 -1.96 -5.09 3.07
N ASP A 262 -1.68 -4.95 1.78
CA ASP A 262 -0.40 -5.26 1.10
C ASP A 262 0.09 -6.72 1.11
N VAL A 263 -0.77 -7.69 1.41
CA VAL A 263 -0.49 -9.12 1.30
C VAL A 263 -1.36 -9.73 0.21
N TYR A 264 -0.75 -10.00 -0.95
CA TYR A 264 -1.42 -10.61 -2.09
C TYR A 264 -1.08 -12.08 -2.20
N VAL A 265 -2.12 -12.88 -2.39
CA VAL A 265 -2.03 -14.34 -2.54
C VAL A 265 -2.58 -14.72 -3.90
N GLY A 266 -1.93 -15.68 -4.56
CA GLY A 266 -2.34 -16.19 -5.86
C GLY A 266 -2.26 -17.70 -5.95
N THR A 267 -3.16 -18.28 -6.73
CA THR A 267 -3.12 -19.68 -7.15
C THR A 267 -3.27 -19.72 -8.66
N LEU A 268 -2.47 -20.54 -9.33
CA LEU A 268 -2.63 -20.75 -10.76
C LEU A 268 -2.21 -22.16 -11.15
N LYS A 269 -2.71 -22.60 -12.30
CA LYS A 269 -2.42 -23.90 -12.87
C LYS A 269 -1.69 -23.74 -14.19
N LEU A 270 -0.62 -24.49 -14.38
CA LEU A 270 0.20 -24.51 -15.59
C LEU A 270 0.12 -25.89 -16.24
N VAL A 271 -0.18 -25.90 -17.54
CA VAL A 271 -0.05 -27.10 -18.36
C VAL A 271 1.29 -27.04 -19.07
N VAL A 272 2.18 -27.98 -18.78
CA VAL A 272 3.55 -28.03 -19.29
C VAL A 272 3.78 -29.26 -20.17
N ALA A 273 4.78 -29.19 -21.05
CA ALA A 273 5.19 -30.30 -21.89
C ALA A 273 5.79 -31.44 -21.04
N PRO A 274 5.58 -32.71 -21.42
CA PRO A 274 6.05 -33.88 -20.66
C PRO A 274 7.59 -33.97 -20.56
N ASP A 275 8.31 -33.32 -21.47
CA ASP A 275 9.78 -33.24 -21.52
C ASP A 275 10.36 -31.96 -20.89
N ALA A 276 9.51 -31.05 -20.40
CA ALA A 276 9.95 -29.76 -19.86
C ALA A 276 10.46 -29.87 -18.41
N ASP A 277 11.43 -29.02 -18.05
CA ASP A 277 11.91 -28.89 -16.66
C ASP A 277 10.89 -28.11 -15.80
N ALA A 278 10.03 -28.86 -15.13
CA ALA A 278 9.02 -28.30 -14.22
C ALA A 278 9.61 -27.45 -13.09
N ARG A 279 10.82 -27.76 -12.59
CA ARG A 279 11.44 -26.99 -11.49
C ARG A 279 11.88 -25.62 -11.98
N TRP A 280 12.45 -25.57 -13.19
CA TRP A 280 12.82 -24.30 -13.81
C TRP A 280 11.59 -23.43 -14.10
N ILE A 281 10.52 -24.00 -14.68
CA ILE A 281 9.27 -23.29 -14.96
C ILE A 281 8.64 -22.75 -13.67
N LEU A 282 8.59 -23.56 -12.61
CA LEU A 282 8.06 -23.14 -11.31
C LEU A 282 8.86 -21.96 -10.75
N SER A 283 10.19 -22.06 -10.72
CA SER A 283 11.06 -21.00 -10.23
C SER A 283 10.90 -19.69 -11.01
N GLN A 284 10.84 -19.76 -12.34
CA GLN A 284 10.61 -18.57 -13.19
C GLN A 284 9.24 -17.95 -12.95
N THR A 285 8.20 -18.79 -12.82
CA THR A 285 6.84 -18.33 -12.53
C THR A 285 6.78 -17.60 -11.19
N HIS A 286 7.37 -18.18 -10.14
CA HIS A 286 7.47 -17.53 -8.83
C HIS A 286 8.20 -16.18 -8.92
N ASN A 287 9.33 -16.09 -9.62
CA ASN A 287 10.06 -14.84 -9.81
C ASN A 287 9.22 -13.76 -10.50
N ILE A 288 8.49 -14.09 -11.57
CA ILE A 288 7.65 -13.14 -12.31
C ILE A 288 6.57 -12.53 -11.41
N PHE A 289 5.84 -13.36 -10.65
CA PHE A 289 4.77 -12.88 -9.78
C PHE A 289 5.28 -12.22 -8.50
N THR A 290 6.45 -12.63 -7.99
CA THR A 290 7.09 -11.99 -6.84
C THR A 290 7.53 -10.56 -7.19
N GLN A 291 8.06 -10.34 -8.40
CA GLN A 291 8.36 -9.00 -8.93
C GLN A 291 7.10 -8.14 -9.10
N ALA A 292 5.94 -8.75 -9.36
CA ALA A 292 4.66 -8.06 -9.42
C ALA A 292 4.06 -7.74 -8.04
N GLY A 293 4.68 -8.20 -6.94
CA GLY A 293 4.25 -7.95 -5.57
C GLY A 293 3.42 -9.07 -4.92
N VAL A 294 3.23 -10.21 -5.59
CA VAL A 294 2.56 -11.38 -4.99
C VAL A 294 3.48 -12.00 -3.93
N ARG A 295 3.03 -12.03 -2.67
CA ARG A 295 3.84 -12.55 -1.56
C ARG A 295 3.79 -14.07 -1.44
N GLN A 296 2.61 -14.64 -1.70
CA GLN A 296 2.39 -16.08 -1.64
C GLN A 296 1.74 -16.53 -2.95
N LEU A 297 2.44 -17.38 -3.70
CA LEU A 297 1.93 -17.96 -4.93
C LEU A 297 1.93 -19.48 -4.79
N TYR A 298 0.83 -20.11 -5.20
CA TYR A 298 0.74 -21.56 -5.33
C TYR A 298 0.59 -21.91 -6.81
N VAL A 299 1.51 -22.71 -7.32
CA VAL A 299 1.53 -23.13 -8.72
C VAL A 299 1.30 -24.62 -8.78
N GLN A 300 0.19 -25.02 -9.41
CA GLN A 300 -0.04 -26.42 -9.77
C GLN A 300 0.50 -26.67 -11.17
N ILE A 301 1.27 -27.74 -11.35
CA ILE A 301 1.82 -28.15 -12.65
C ILE A 301 1.14 -29.44 -13.07
N ASP A 302 0.50 -29.40 -14.23
CA ASP A 302 -0.06 -30.55 -14.91
C ASP A 302 0.73 -30.79 -16.19
N PHE A 303 1.13 -32.04 -16.46
CA PHE A 303 1.77 -32.41 -17.71
C PHE A 303 0.69 -32.67 -18.76
N ALA A 304 0.90 -32.14 -19.97
CA ALA A 304 0.02 -32.46 -21.09
C ALA A 304 0.06 -33.97 -21.36
N ALA A 305 -1.11 -34.55 -21.63
CA ALA A 305 -1.18 -35.93 -22.11
C ALA A 305 -0.44 -36.02 -23.45
N MET A 306 0.45 -37.01 -23.56
CA MET A 306 1.15 -37.33 -24.81
C MET A 306 0.20 -37.69 -25.94
#